data_AF-A0A4W3JC96-F1
#
_entry.id   AF-A0A4W3JC96-F1
#
_cell.length_a   1.000
_cell.length_b   1.000
_cell.length_c   1.000
_cell.angle_alpha   90.00
_cell.angle_beta   90.00
_cell.angle_gamma   90.00
#
_symmetry.space_group_name_H-M   'P 1'
#
loop_
_entity.id
_entity.type
_entity.pdbx_description
1 polymer ?
#
loop_
_entity_poly.entity_id
_entity_poly.type
_entity_poly.pdbx_seq_one_letter_code
_entity_poly.pdbx_strand_id
1 'polypeptide(L)'
;MLRDKFREFARDTSSIGQERVDGVNGMADELIDSGHSENATVAEWKDGLNEAWADLLELMDTRTQMLAASFELHRFYHESRETLGRVLDKQQQLPEEVGRDLNSVETLSRMHTTYQHDIQALSSQVKQVEEDAARLRAAYAGEKAEDIQRHEDTVVEAWNALLAASNSRKQLLSDTVEKFRFYNLVRDLMLWMDDVNRQIDAQEKPRCGEWGELGLGEGGVTRRLNNPCSGIL
;
A
#
# COMPACT_ATOMS: atom_id res chain seq x y z
N MET A 1 -15.65 -13.34 21.46
CA MET A 1 -16.48 -14.29 22.25
C MET A 1 -16.03 -14.41 23.71
N LEU A 2 -14.79 -14.80 24.05
CA LEU A 2 -14.39 -14.93 25.46
C LEU A 2 -14.32 -13.58 26.19
N ARG A 3 -13.71 -12.56 25.58
CA ARG A 3 -13.66 -11.19 26.10
C ARG A 3 -15.06 -10.63 26.34
N ASP A 4 -15.96 -10.79 25.37
CA ASP A 4 -17.30 -10.19 25.43
C ASP A 4 -18.16 -10.88 26.50
N LYS A 5 -18.09 -12.22 26.60
CA LYS A 5 -18.71 -12.99 27.69
C LYS A 5 -18.18 -12.58 29.07
N PHE A 6 -16.87 -12.40 29.20
CA PHE A 6 -16.30 -11.98 30.48
C PHE A 6 -16.70 -10.54 30.85
N ARG A 7 -16.84 -9.66 29.86
CA ARG A 7 -17.30 -8.28 30.07
C ARG A 7 -18.75 -8.23 30.58
N GLU A 8 -19.61 -9.07 30.04
CA GLU A 8 -20.99 -9.23 30.52
C GLU A 8 -21.01 -9.79 31.94
N PHE A 9 -20.28 -10.88 32.19
CA PHE A 9 -20.12 -11.46 33.52
C PHE A 9 -19.61 -10.44 34.55
N ALA A 10 -18.60 -9.65 34.20
CA ALA A 10 -18.03 -8.63 35.08
C ALA A 10 -19.05 -7.53 35.40
N ARG A 11 -19.78 -7.02 34.39
CA ARG A 11 -20.83 -6.02 34.59
C ARG A 11 -21.92 -6.53 35.52
N ASP A 12 -22.42 -7.74 35.27
CA ASP A 12 -23.55 -8.28 36.01
C ASP A 12 -23.14 -8.62 37.46
N THR A 13 -21.93 -9.16 37.64
CA THR A 13 -21.36 -9.44 38.97
C THR A 13 -21.13 -8.16 39.76
N SER A 14 -20.57 -7.11 39.15
CA SER A 14 -20.38 -5.82 39.82
C SER A 14 -21.72 -5.19 40.22
N SER A 15 -22.73 -5.22 39.34
CA SER A 15 -24.04 -4.63 39.65
C SER A 15 -24.75 -5.36 40.80
N ILE A 16 -24.86 -6.69 40.71
CA ILE A 16 -25.57 -7.51 41.71
C ILE A 16 -24.79 -7.56 43.02
N GLY A 17 -23.46 -7.70 42.92
CA GLY A 17 -22.59 -7.78 44.09
C GLY A 17 -22.57 -6.47 44.88
N GLN A 18 -22.49 -5.32 44.21
CA GLN A 18 -22.48 -4.01 44.88
C GLN A 18 -23.79 -3.78 45.65
N GLU A 19 -24.94 -4.05 45.04
CA GLU A 19 -26.25 -3.92 45.72
C GLU A 19 -26.30 -4.77 47.00
N ARG A 20 -25.80 -6.01 46.94
CA ARG A 20 -25.78 -6.92 48.10
C ARG A 20 -24.80 -6.46 49.19
N VAL A 21 -23.62 -5.97 48.81
CA VAL A 21 -22.62 -5.44 49.74
C VAL A 21 -23.15 -4.19 50.43
N ASP A 22 -23.76 -3.26 49.68
CA ASP A 22 -24.37 -2.05 50.23
C ASP A 22 -25.50 -2.39 51.20
N GLY A 23 -26.34 -3.37 50.87
CA GLY A 23 -27.40 -3.84 51.76
C GLY A 23 -26.87 -4.40 53.08
N VAL A 24 -25.84 -5.26 53.04
CA VAL A 24 -25.23 -5.83 54.25
C VAL A 24 -24.49 -4.76 55.06
N ASN A 25 -23.81 -3.83 54.40
CA ASN A 25 -23.15 -2.70 55.06
C ASN A 25 -24.16 -1.83 55.82
N GLY A 26 -25.32 -1.52 55.21
CA GLY A 26 -26.39 -0.78 55.89
C GLY A 26 -26.92 -1.50 57.13
N MET A 27 -27.13 -2.82 57.05
CA MET A 27 -27.55 -3.62 58.20
C MET A 27 -26.48 -3.65 59.31
N ALA A 28 -25.21 -3.74 58.95
CA ALA A 28 -24.10 -3.69 59.90
C ALA A 28 -24.01 -2.33 60.61
N ASP A 29 -24.20 -1.23 59.86
CA ASP A 29 -24.19 0.13 60.41
C ASP A 29 -25.34 0.36 61.39
N GLU A 30 -26.56 -0.09 61.08
CA GLU A 30 -27.70 -0.01 62.01
C GLU A 30 -27.44 -0.75 63.33
N LEU A 31 -26.83 -1.95 63.28
CA LEU A 31 -26.47 -2.71 64.48
C LEU A 31 -25.42 -1.97 65.31
N ILE A 32 -24.40 -1.42 64.65
CA ILE A 32 -23.33 -0.66 65.31
C ILE A 32 -23.90 0.60 65.98
N ASP A 33 -24.73 1.37 65.28
CA ASP A 33 -25.35 2.60 65.77
C ASP A 33 -26.32 2.35 66.93
N SER A 34 -26.99 1.19 66.95
CA SER A 34 -27.87 0.78 68.06
C SER A 34 -27.13 0.41 69.35
N GLY A 35 -25.78 0.33 69.31
CA GLY A 35 -24.96 -0.06 70.46
C GLY A 35 -25.05 -1.55 70.80
N HIS A 36 -25.19 -2.41 69.79
CA HIS A 36 -25.32 -3.86 69.97
C HIS A 36 -24.13 -4.43 70.76
N SER A 37 -24.39 -5.46 71.58
CA SER A 37 -23.38 -6.06 72.47
C SER A 37 -22.19 -6.67 71.72
N GLU A 38 -22.37 -6.98 70.44
CA GLU A 38 -21.37 -7.59 69.55
C GLU A 38 -20.83 -6.61 68.48
N ASN A 39 -20.92 -5.30 68.71
CA ASN A 39 -20.46 -4.28 67.75
C ASN A 39 -19.05 -4.51 67.21
N ALA A 40 -18.11 -4.98 68.06
CA ALA A 40 -16.74 -5.27 67.65
C ALA A 40 -16.69 -6.38 66.56
N THR A 41 -17.44 -7.46 66.77
CA THR A 41 -17.52 -8.59 65.82
C THR A 41 -18.22 -8.16 64.52
N VAL A 42 -19.30 -7.37 64.62
CA VAL A 42 -20.04 -6.88 63.45
C VAL A 42 -19.15 -5.97 62.60
N ALA A 43 -18.38 -5.08 63.22
CA ALA A 43 -17.43 -4.21 62.52
C ALA A 43 -16.33 -5.02 61.82
N GLU A 44 -15.74 -6.02 62.50
CA GLU A 44 -14.73 -6.91 61.90
C GLU A 44 -15.27 -7.65 60.66
N TRP A 45 -16.50 -8.17 60.74
CA TRP A 45 -17.13 -8.84 59.60
C TRP A 45 -17.45 -7.89 58.44
N LYS A 46 -17.88 -6.66 58.76
CA LYS A 46 -18.13 -5.61 57.77
C LYS A 46 -16.85 -5.26 57.03
N ASP A 47 -15.75 -5.04 57.75
CA ASP A 47 -14.45 -4.72 57.16
C ASP A 47 -13.95 -5.86 56.28
N GLY A 48 -14.00 -7.11 56.77
CA GLY A 48 -13.61 -8.28 55.98
C GLY A 48 -14.46 -8.51 54.72
N LEU A 49 -15.76 -8.22 54.77
CA LEU A 49 -16.63 -8.25 53.59
C LEU A 49 -16.20 -7.21 52.55
N ASN A 50 -15.92 -5.98 52.98
CA ASN A 50 -15.53 -4.90 52.09
C ASN A 50 -14.14 -5.14 51.46
N GLU A 51 -13.19 -5.69 52.23
CA GLU A 51 -11.88 -6.11 51.73
C GLU A 51 -12.04 -7.22 50.67
N ALA A 52 -12.78 -8.29 50.97
CA ALA A 52 -13.02 -9.37 50.02
C ALA A 52 -13.75 -8.92 48.74
N TRP A 53 -14.65 -7.93 48.86
CA TRP A 53 -15.32 -7.34 47.70
C TRP A 53 -14.37 -6.50 46.86
N ALA A 54 -13.53 -5.68 47.48
CA ALA A 54 -12.50 -4.88 46.79
C ALA A 54 -11.52 -5.78 46.03
N ASP A 55 -11.02 -6.84 46.66
CA ASP A 55 -10.13 -7.84 46.04
C ASP A 55 -10.77 -8.50 44.81
N LEU A 56 -12.07 -8.84 44.90
CA LEU A 56 -12.80 -9.43 43.78
C LEU A 56 -12.92 -8.46 42.60
N LEU A 57 -13.21 -7.18 42.87
CA LEU A 57 -13.28 -6.14 41.84
C LEU A 57 -11.93 -5.94 41.15
N GLU A 58 -10.83 -5.90 41.91
CA GLU A 58 -9.47 -5.78 41.36
C GLU A 58 -9.11 -7.00 40.49
N LEU A 59 -9.44 -8.21 40.94
CA LEU A 59 -9.22 -9.44 40.17
C LEU A 59 -10.01 -9.43 38.85
N MET A 60 -11.26 -8.97 38.89
CA MET A 60 -12.11 -8.84 37.70
C MET A 60 -11.56 -7.80 36.71
N ASP A 61 -11.05 -6.67 37.20
CA ASP A 61 -10.44 -5.65 36.36
C ASP A 61 -9.14 -6.16 35.71
N THR A 62 -8.25 -6.75 36.51
CA THR A 62 -7.01 -7.40 36.03
C THR A 62 -7.32 -8.42 34.93
N ARG A 63 -8.33 -9.26 35.14
CA ARG A 63 -8.74 -10.27 34.15
C ARG A 63 -9.30 -9.62 32.88
N THR A 64 -10.05 -8.53 32.99
CA THR A 64 -10.56 -7.77 31.85
C THR A 64 -9.42 -7.21 31.01
N GLN A 65 -8.42 -6.59 31.66
CA GLN A 65 -7.24 -6.03 31.01
C GLN A 65 -6.44 -7.13 30.29
N MET A 66 -6.20 -8.28 30.92
CA MET A 66 -5.49 -9.41 30.30
C MET A 66 -6.22 -9.94 29.05
N LEU A 67 -7.54 -10.06 29.10
CA LEU A 67 -8.34 -10.52 27.95
C LEU A 67 -8.34 -9.49 26.82
N ALA A 68 -8.36 -8.20 27.14
CA ALA A 68 -8.23 -7.13 26.15
C ALA A 68 -6.86 -7.18 25.46
N ALA A 69 -5.77 -7.27 26.23
CA ALA A 69 -4.40 -7.35 25.72
C ALA A 69 -4.18 -8.60 24.83
N SER A 70 -4.70 -9.75 25.25
CA SER A 70 -4.65 -10.99 24.45
C SER A 70 -5.45 -10.86 23.16
N PHE A 71 -6.64 -10.26 23.21
CA PHE A 71 -7.45 -10.02 22.02
C PHE A 71 -6.74 -9.12 21.01
N GLU A 72 -6.15 -8.01 21.46
CA GLU A 72 -5.43 -7.08 20.58
C GLU A 72 -4.22 -7.75 19.92
N LEU A 73 -3.47 -8.56 20.67
CA LEU A 73 -2.33 -9.29 20.14
C LEU A 73 -2.75 -10.30 19.07
N HIS A 74 -3.81 -11.08 19.31
CA HIS A 74 -4.33 -12.02 18.30
C HIS A 74 -4.89 -11.31 17.07
N ARG A 75 -5.56 -10.16 17.28
CA ARG A 75 -6.06 -9.34 16.19
C ARG A 75 -4.92 -8.86 15.30
N PHE A 76 -3.84 -8.35 15.89
CA PHE A 76 -2.65 -7.93 15.16
C PHE A 76 -2.05 -9.05 14.30
N TYR A 77 -1.85 -10.24 14.86
CA TYR A 77 -1.30 -11.36 14.08
C TYR A 77 -2.21 -11.77 12.91
N HIS A 78 -3.52 -11.72 13.12
CA HIS A 78 -4.48 -11.98 12.05
C HIS A 78 -4.42 -10.91 10.96
N GLU A 79 -4.47 -9.63 11.35
CA GLU A 79 -4.43 -8.48 10.43
C GLU A 79 -3.12 -8.44 9.65
N SER A 80 -1.97 -8.61 10.31
CA SER A 80 -0.64 -8.72 9.67
C SER A 80 -0.61 -9.83 8.62
N ARG A 81 -1.12 -11.03 8.94
CA ARG A 81 -1.15 -12.16 7.99
C ARG A 81 -2.09 -11.89 6.82
N GLU A 82 -3.25 -11.30 7.07
CA GLU A 82 -4.21 -10.96 6.03
C GLU A 82 -3.67 -9.90 5.08
N THR A 83 -3.07 -8.83 5.62
CA THR A 83 -2.42 -7.77 4.84
C THR A 83 -1.26 -8.33 4.02
N LEU A 84 -0.41 -9.17 4.63
CA LEU A 84 0.67 -9.86 3.90
C LEU A 84 0.13 -10.68 2.72
N GLY A 85 -0.91 -11.49 2.95
CA GLY A 85 -1.54 -12.28 1.89
C GLY A 85 -2.02 -11.41 0.74
N ARG A 86 -2.72 -10.31 1.03
CA ARG A 86 -3.20 -9.36 0.01
C ARG A 86 -2.06 -8.70 -0.79
N VAL A 87 -0.95 -8.36 -0.12
CA VAL A 87 0.24 -7.80 -0.76
C VAL A 87 0.88 -8.82 -1.70
N LEU A 88 1.08 -10.05 -1.24
CA LEU A 88 1.64 -11.13 -2.05
C LEU A 88 0.74 -11.50 -3.24
N ASP A 89 -0.58 -11.51 -3.05
CA ASP A 89 -1.54 -11.75 -4.14
C ASP A 89 -1.44 -10.65 -5.21
N LYS A 90 -1.33 -9.37 -4.80
CA LYS A 90 -1.11 -8.27 -5.75
C LYS A 90 0.22 -8.41 -6.47
N GLN A 91 1.27 -8.84 -5.79
CA GLN A 91 2.57 -9.08 -6.41
C GLN A 91 2.51 -10.16 -7.50
N GLN A 92 1.78 -11.25 -7.27
CA GLN A 92 1.58 -12.30 -8.27
C GLN A 92 0.73 -11.84 -9.47
N GLN A 93 -0.14 -10.87 -9.28
CA GLN A 93 -0.96 -10.28 -10.34
C GLN A 93 -0.21 -9.27 -11.22
N LEU A 94 1.03 -8.92 -10.88
CA LEU A 94 1.81 -7.95 -11.66
C LEU A 94 2.18 -8.56 -13.03
N PRO A 95 1.71 -8.00 -14.16
CA PRO A 95 2.01 -8.57 -15.47
C PRO A 95 3.49 -8.41 -15.83
N GLU A 96 4.04 -9.36 -16.59
CA GLU A 96 5.41 -9.27 -17.13
C GLU A 96 5.46 -8.77 -18.57
N GLU A 97 4.32 -8.77 -19.27
CA GLU A 97 4.26 -8.42 -20.69
C GLU A 97 4.73 -6.99 -20.97
N VAL A 98 5.52 -6.85 -22.04
CA VAL A 98 5.99 -5.58 -22.60
C VAL A 98 5.44 -5.47 -24.02
N GLY A 99 4.78 -4.36 -24.33
CA GLY A 99 4.06 -4.17 -25.60
C GLY A 99 4.95 -4.33 -26.84
N ARG A 100 4.36 -4.78 -27.96
CA ARG A 100 5.05 -5.06 -29.22
C ARG A 100 5.03 -3.90 -30.23
N ASP A 101 4.21 -2.90 -29.96
CA ASP A 101 4.00 -1.69 -30.76
C ASP A 101 3.57 -0.54 -29.86
N LEU A 102 3.50 0.68 -30.40
CA LEU A 102 3.16 1.89 -29.62
C LEU A 102 1.78 1.78 -28.95
N ASN A 103 0.76 1.29 -29.68
CA ASN A 103 -0.61 1.24 -29.17
C ASN A 103 -0.77 0.22 -28.04
N SER A 104 -0.12 -0.95 -28.16
CA SER A 104 -0.13 -1.99 -27.12
C SER A 104 0.58 -1.53 -25.85
N VAL A 105 1.75 -0.87 -25.95
CA VAL A 105 2.45 -0.36 -24.76
C VAL A 105 1.71 0.80 -24.09
N GLU A 106 1.05 1.68 -24.85
CA GLU A 106 0.22 2.75 -24.29
C GLU A 106 -1.02 2.18 -23.58
N THR A 107 -1.60 1.09 -24.09
CA THR A 107 -2.69 0.37 -23.41
C THR A 107 -2.21 -0.28 -22.12
N LEU A 108 -1.08 -0.98 -22.14
CA LEU A 108 -0.47 -1.58 -20.95
C LEU A 108 -0.11 -0.51 -19.90
N SER A 109 0.32 0.68 -20.33
CA SER A 109 0.62 1.80 -19.41
C SER A 109 -0.63 2.31 -18.69
N ARG A 110 -1.76 2.42 -19.40
CA ARG A 110 -3.06 2.79 -18.79
C ARG A 110 -3.51 1.72 -17.79
N MET A 111 -3.43 0.44 -18.15
CA MET A 111 -3.75 -0.67 -17.24
C MET A 111 -2.85 -0.67 -16.01
N HIS A 112 -1.55 -0.41 -16.18
CA HIS A 112 -0.61 -0.32 -15.07
C HIS A 112 -0.93 0.85 -14.12
N THR A 113 -1.43 1.97 -14.66
CA THR A 113 -1.87 3.11 -13.83
C THR A 113 -3.06 2.72 -12.95
N THR A 114 -4.03 1.98 -13.49
CA THR A 114 -5.14 1.42 -12.71
C THR A 114 -4.64 0.46 -11.63
N TYR A 115 -3.71 -0.43 -11.98
CA TYR A 115 -3.08 -1.34 -11.01
C TYR A 115 -2.36 -0.57 -9.88
N GLN A 116 -1.65 0.51 -10.19
CA GLN A 116 -0.98 1.36 -9.19
C GLN A 116 -1.99 2.03 -8.24
N HIS A 117 -3.15 2.44 -8.75
CA HIS A 117 -4.22 2.95 -7.90
C HIS A 117 -4.79 1.85 -6.98
N ASP A 118 -4.99 0.64 -7.50
CA ASP A 118 -5.53 -0.48 -6.72
C ASP A 118 -4.61 -0.90 -5.57
N ILE A 119 -3.30 -0.95 -5.80
CA ILE A 119 -2.35 -1.28 -4.72
C ILE A 119 -2.29 -0.17 -3.66
N GLN A 120 -2.58 1.09 -4.01
CA GLN A 120 -2.53 2.20 -3.06
C GLN A 120 -3.58 2.07 -1.94
N ALA A 121 -4.68 1.35 -2.19
CA ALA A 121 -5.66 1.00 -1.16
C ALA A 121 -5.10 0.07 -0.07
N LEU A 122 -4.01 -0.66 -0.33
CA LEU A 122 -3.32 -1.49 0.66
C LEU A 122 -2.39 -0.67 1.56
N SER A 123 -1.99 0.53 1.15
CA SER A 123 -1.06 1.38 1.93
C SER A 123 -1.60 1.72 3.32
N SER A 124 -2.91 1.99 3.45
CA SER A 124 -3.53 2.26 4.76
C SER A 124 -3.54 1.03 5.66
N GLN A 125 -3.67 -0.17 5.09
CA GLN A 125 -3.66 -1.42 5.85
C GLN A 125 -2.25 -1.74 6.36
N VAL A 126 -1.23 -1.55 5.52
CA VAL A 126 0.18 -1.71 5.94
C VAL A 126 0.51 -0.72 7.06
N LYS A 127 0.11 0.56 6.91
CA LYS A 127 0.31 1.57 7.95
C LYS A 127 -0.39 1.22 9.27
N GLN A 128 -1.60 0.66 9.19
CA GLN A 128 -2.33 0.21 10.38
C GLN A 128 -1.57 -0.93 11.09
N VAL A 129 -0.98 -1.86 10.35
CA VAL A 129 -0.14 -2.93 10.91
C VAL A 129 1.09 -2.35 11.60
N GLU A 130 1.76 -1.36 11.02
CA GLU A 130 2.91 -0.67 11.63
C GLU A 130 2.51 0.06 12.94
N GLU A 131 1.39 0.79 12.93
CA GLU A 131 0.87 1.49 14.10
C GLU A 131 0.47 0.53 15.23
N ASP A 132 -0.21 -0.58 14.89
CA ASP A 132 -0.58 -1.62 15.86
C ASP A 132 0.65 -2.36 16.39
N ALA A 133 1.66 -2.64 15.55
CA ALA A 133 2.92 -3.24 15.96
C ALA A 133 3.67 -2.33 16.95
N ALA A 134 3.79 -1.03 16.64
CA ALA A 134 4.43 -0.05 17.51
C ALA A 134 3.72 0.04 18.87
N ARG A 135 2.38 0.09 18.88
CA ARG A 135 1.59 0.09 20.14
C ARG A 135 1.84 -1.18 20.95
N LEU A 136 1.82 -2.35 20.31
CA LEU A 136 2.00 -3.63 21.01
C LEU A 136 3.45 -3.82 21.50
N ARG A 137 4.47 -3.40 20.74
CA ARG A 137 5.86 -3.41 21.20
C ARG A 137 6.11 -2.53 22.41
N ALA A 138 5.35 -1.44 22.58
CA ALA A 138 5.43 -0.63 23.80
C ALA A 138 4.81 -1.34 25.02
N ALA A 139 3.88 -2.27 24.81
CA ALA A 139 3.17 -3.00 25.86
C ALA A 139 3.82 -4.36 26.20
N TYR A 140 4.59 -4.96 25.30
CA TYR A 140 5.26 -6.25 25.46
C TYR A 140 6.79 -6.10 25.44
N ALA A 141 7.51 -7.04 26.06
CA ALA A 141 8.98 -7.05 26.08
C ALA A 141 9.54 -8.44 25.77
N GLY A 142 10.83 -8.50 25.44
CA GLY A 142 11.54 -9.75 25.13
C GLY A 142 11.05 -10.40 23.84
N GLU A 143 11.00 -11.73 23.83
CA GLU A 143 10.64 -12.55 22.66
C GLU A 143 9.32 -12.13 22.00
N LYS A 144 8.30 -11.76 22.79
CA LYS A 144 7.02 -11.30 22.23
C LYS A 144 7.15 -10.01 21.41
N ALA A 145 7.95 -9.06 21.88
CA ALA A 145 8.16 -7.80 21.16
C ALA A 145 8.98 -8.04 19.87
N GLU A 146 9.94 -8.96 19.91
CA GLU A 146 10.72 -9.38 18.74
C GLU A 146 9.84 -10.11 17.71
N ASP A 147 8.93 -10.96 18.14
CA ASP A 147 7.98 -11.64 17.24
C ASP A 147 7.02 -10.63 16.58
N ILE A 148 6.50 -9.67 17.34
CA ILE A 148 5.67 -8.57 16.79
C ILE A 148 6.46 -7.78 15.74
N GLN A 149 7.72 -7.45 16.02
CA GLN A 149 8.62 -6.77 15.07
C GLN A 149 8.79 -7.60 13.80
N ARG A 150 9.08 -8.89 13.91
CA ARG A 150 9.28 -9.77 12.75
C ARG A 150 8.04 -9.82 11.84
N HIS A 151 6.86 -9.84 12.44
CA HIS A 151 5.60 -9.82 11.69
C HIS A 151 5.37 -8.49 10.97
N GLU A 152 5.67 -7.36 11.60
CA GLU A 152 5.66 -6.05 10.95
C GLU A 152 6.66 -6.00 9.79
N ASP A 153 7.92 -6.36 10.04
CA ASP A 153 9.01 -6.34 9.06
C ASP A 153 8.62 -7.15 7.82
N THR A 154 8.08 -8.35 8.00
CA THR A 154 7.65 -9.21 6.88
C THR A 154 6.61 -8.52 6.00
N VAL A 155 5.65 -7.82 6.59
CA VAL A 155 4.61 -7.08 5.84
C VAL A 155 5.21 -5.87 5.12
N VAL A 156 6.05 -5.10 5.82
CA VAL A 156 6.67 -3.88 5.28
C VAL A 156 7.66 -4.20 4.16
N GLU A 157 8.46 -5.25 4.31
CA GLU A 157 9.38 -5.73 3.27
C GLU A 157 8.63 -6.18 2.03
N ALA A 158 7.57 -6.99 2.18
CA ALA A 158 6.75 -7.42 1.06
C ALA A 158 6.08 -6.23 0.35
N TRP A 159 5.60 -5.25 1.11
CA TRP A 159 5.00 -4.03 0.56
C TRP A 159 6.02 -3.19 -0.22
N ASN A 160 7.21 -2.99 0.34
CA ASN A 160 8.28 -2.26 -0.33
C ASN A 160 8.76 -2.96 -1.60
N ALA A 161 8.85 -4.30 -1.58
CA ALA A 161 9.17 -5.10 -2.76
C ALA A 161 8.11 -4.94 -3.87
N LEU A 162 6.82 -4.96 -3.51
CA LEU A 162 5.72 -4.71 -4.44
C LEU A 162 5.80 -3.31 -5.06
N LEU A 163 6.04 -2.28 -4.25
CA LEU A 163 6.20 -0.90 -4.75
C LEU A 163 7.40 -0.77 -5.69
N ALA A 164 8.54 -1.39 -5.34
CA ALA A 164 9.73 -1.38 -6.18
C ALA A 164 9.49 -2.08 -7.53
N ALA A 165 8.84 -3.24 -7.52
CA ALA A 165 8.48 -3.98 -8.74
C ALA A 165 7.50 -3.18 -9.62
N SER A 166 6.48 -2.57 -9.01
CA SER A 166 5.51 -1.72 -9.70
C SER A 166 6.15 -0.49 -10.35
N ASN A 167 7.07 0.17 -9.65
CA ASN A 167 7.81 1.32 -10.17
C ASN A 167 8.77 0.92 -11.30
N SER A 168 9.46 -0.21 -11.16
CA SER A 168 10.34 -0.75 -12.19
C SER A 168 9.57 -1.05 -13.48
N ARG A 169 8.38 -1.67 -13.36
CA ARG A 169 7.50 -1.91 -14.51
C ARG A 169 7.01 -0.61 -15.15
N LYS A 170 6.65 0.41 -14.35
CA LYS A 170 6.25 1.72 -14.86
C LYS A 170 7.36 2.35 -15.72
N GLN A 171 8.60 2.31 -15.22
CA GLN A 171 9.75 2.83 -15.97
C GLN A 171 9.96 2.05 -17.27
N LEU A 172 9.94 0.72 -17.21
CA LEU A 172 10.10 -0.14 -18.39
C LEU A 172 9.05 0.15 -19.48
N LEU A 173 7.79 0.35 -19.09
CA LEU A 173 6.72 0.72 -20.02
C LEU A 173 6.96 2.12 -20.62
N SER A 174 7.39 3.08 -19.81
CA SER A 174 7.75 4.43 -20.27
C SER A 174 8.88 4.40 -21.31
N ASP A 175 9.97 3.71 -21.00
CA ASP A 175 11.12 3.58 -21.91
C ASP A 175 10.71 2.89 -23.21
N THR A 176 9.81 1.90 -23.12
CA THR A 176 9.28 1.19 -24.29
C THR A 176 8.39 2.10 -25.15
N VAL A 177 7.57 2.96 -24.55
CA VAL A 177 6.80 3.99 -25.27
C VAL A 177 7.74 4.92 -26.03
N GLU A 178 8.78 5.44 -25.37
CA GLU A 178 9.75 6.34 -25.98
C GLU A 178 10.48 5.68 -27.16
N LYS A 179 10.91 4.42 -27.00
CA LYS A 179 11.52 3.61 -28.06
C LYS A 179 10.61 3.53 -29.30
N PHE A 180 9.33 3.19 -29.13
CA PHE A 180 8.41 3.07 -30.25
C PHE A 180 8.10 4.42 -30.90
N ARG A 181 8.00 5.50 -30.12
CA ARG A 181 7.86 6.86 -30.67
C ARG A 181 9.05 7.23 -31.55
N PHE A 182 10.27 6.96 -31.08
CA PHE A 182 11.49 7.18 -31.86
C PHE A 182 11.49 6.37 -33.17
N TYR A 183 11.18 5.06 -33.11
CA TYR A 183 11.12 4.22 -34.30
C TYR A 183 10.09 4.70 -35.33
N ASN A 184 8.93 5.18 -34.87
CA ASN A 184 7.92 5.75 -35.75
C ASN A 184 8.43 7.05 -36.40
N LEU A 185 9.04 7.96 -35.63
CA LEU A 185 9.61 9.20 -36.17
C LEU A 185 10.67 8.94 -37.25
N VAL A 186 11.57 7.97 -37.03
CA VAL A 186 12.58 7.59 -38.02
C VAL A 186 11.93 7.00 -39.26
N ARG A 187 10.92 6.13 -39.11
CA ARG A 187 10.18 5.55 -40.24
C ARG A 187 9.47 6.63 -41.06
N ASP A 188 8.78 7.54 -40.40
CA ASP A 188 8.04 8.63 -41.05
C ASP A 188 9.01 9.54 -41.82
N LEU A 189 10.18 9.84 -41.24
CA LEU A 189 11.21 10.62 -41.91
C LEU A 189 11.78 9.90 -43.14
N MET A 190 12.06 8.59 -43.05
CA MET A 190 12.55 7.80 -44.19
C MET A 190 11.52 7.78 -45.32
N LEU A 191 10.25 7.53 -45.01
CA LEU A 191 9.17 7.54 -46.00
C LEU A 191 9.00 8.91 -46.66
N TRP A 192 9.13 9.99 -45.89
CA TRP A 192 9.09 11.35 -46.43
C TRP A 192 10.28 11.64 -47.36
N MET A 193 11.51 11.25 -46.99
CA MET A 193 12.68 11.43 -47.86
C MET A 193 12.54 10.64 -49.17
N ASP A 194 12.04 9.40 -49.10
CA ASP A 194 11.80 8.57 -50.29
C ASP A 194 10.76 9.22 -51.23
N ASP A 195 9.71 9.81 -50.66
CA ASP A 195 8.71 10.56 -51.42
C ASP A 195 9.30 11.83 -52.07
N VAL A 196 10.11 12.60 -51.33
CA VAL A 196 10.80 13.79 -51.88
C VAL A 196 11.78 13.40 -53.00
N ASN A 197 12.56 12.34 -52.84
CA ASN A 197 13.46 11.83 -53.88
C ASN A 197 12.67 11.46 -55.15
N ARG A 198 11.55 10.74 -54.98
CA ARG A 198 10.66 10.39 -56.09
C ARG A 198 10.09 11.63 -56.78
N GLN A 199 9.71 12.66 -56.02
CA GLN A 199 9.23 13.92 -56.60
C GLN A 199 10.33 14.63 -57.40
N ILE A 200 11.58 14.65 -56.92
CA ILE A 200 12.73 15.22 -57.62
C ILE A 200 12.98 14.45 -58.93
N ASP A 201 13.01 13.13 -58.89
CA ASP A 201 13.21 12.29 -60.08
C ASP A 201 12.07 12.43 -61.11
N ALA A 202 10.86 12.74 -60.65
CA ALA A 202 9.70 12.98 -61.50
C ALA A 202 9.70 14.38 -62.17
N GLN A 203 10.57 15.31 -61.75
CA GLN A 203 10.68 16.59 -62.43
C GLN A 203 11.36 16.40 -63.81
N GLU A 204 10.62 16.67 -64.89
CA GLU A 204 11.19 16.66 -66.22
C GLU A 204 12.34 17.66 -66.35
N LYS A 205 13.40 17.26 -67.07
CA LYS A 205 14.49 18.17 -67.45
C LYS A 205 13.89 19.41 -68.11
N PRO A 206 14.25 20.64 -67.67
CA PRO A 206 13.70 21.84 -68.26
C PRO A 206 13.92 21.80 -69.78
N ARG A 207 12.84 21.94 -70.55
CA ARG A 207 12.91 21.99 -72.02
C ARG A 207 13.95 23.04 -72.40
N CYS A 208 14.96 22.64 -73.16
CA CYS A 208 16.05 23.49 -73.66
C CYS A 208 15.59 24.60 -74.65
N GLY A 209 14.34 25.06 -74.58
CA GLY A 209 13.77 26.05 -75.49
C GLY A 209 13.63 27.47 -74.94
N GLU A 210 13.81 27.71 -73.64
CA GLU A 210 13.59 29.05 -73.05
C GLU A 210 14.84 29.71 -72.44
N TRP A 211 15.93 28.98 -72.21
CA TRP A 211 17.20 29.57 -71.78
C TRP A 211 18.07 30.08 -72.95
N GLY A 212 17.57 30.01 -74.19
CA GLY A 212 18.28 30.43 -75.40
C GLY A 212 18.19 31.92 -75.74
N GLU A 213 17.30 32.71 -75.13
CA GLU A 213 17.08 34.11 -75.52
C GLU A 213 17.29 35.17 -74.42
N LEU A 214 17.54 34.78 -73.17
CA LEU A 214 17.98 35.74 -72.15
C LEU A 214 19.49 35.66 -71.99
N GLY A 215 20.16 36.41 -72.87
CA GLY A 215 21.60 36.59 -72.88
C GLY A 215 22.15 36.91 -71.49
N LEU A 216 23.01 36.04 -71.00
CA LEU A 216 23.99 36.37 -69.98
C LEU A 216 25.37 36.08 -70.54
N GLY A 217 26.10 37.18 -70.72
CA GLY A 217 27.49 37.21 -71.10
C GLY A 217 28.35 36.37 -70.15
N GLU A 218 29.46 35.95 -70.71
CA GLU A 218 30.52 35.16 -70.10
C GLU A 218 30.87 35.61 -68.67
N GLY A 219 30.73 34.68 -67.74
CA GLY A 219 31.11 34.86 -66.34
C GLY A 219 31.05 33.51 -65.64
N GLY A 220 32.11 32.72 -65.80
CA GLY A 220 32.16 31.33 -65.38
C GLY A 220 31.95 31.11 -63.87
N VAL A 221 31.11 30.13 -63.55
CA VAL A 221 31.23 29.29 -62.36
C VAL A 221 30.89 27.85 -62.75
N THR A 222 31.92 27.08 -63.12
CA THR A 222 31.86 25.63 -63.24
C THR A 222 31.84 25.01 -61.84
N ARG A 223 30.65 24.71 -61.30
CA ARG A 223 30.54 23.65 -60.27
C ARG A 223 30.30 22.31 -60.97
N ARG A 224 31.27 21.42 -60.80
CA ARG A 224 31.28 20.04 -61.29
C ARG A 224 30.01 19.31 -60.84
N LEU A 225 29.10 19.06 -61.78
CA LEU A 225 28.25 17.88 -61.73
C LEU A 225 29.10 16.73 -62.26
N ASN A 226 29.55 15.85 -61.37
CA ASN A 226 30.20 14.61 -61.78
C ASN A 226 29.11 13.67 -62.32
N ASN A 227 29.26 13.32 -63.61
CA ASN A 227 28.44 12.42 -64.42
C ASN A 227 27.96 11.13 -63.73
N PRO A 228 26.73 10.69 -64.03
CA PRO A 228 26.40 9.28 -64.21
C PRO A 228 26.21 9.00 -65.71
N CYS A 229 27.15 8.27 -66.33
CA CYS A 229 26.97 7.42 -67.53
C CYS A 229 28.32 7.10 -68.19
N SER A 230 28.94 6.00 -67.76
CA SER A 230 29.87 5.13 -68.52
C SER A 230 30.12 3.94 -67.59
N GLY A 231 29.90 2.68 -67.92
CA GLY A 231 29.39 2.05 -69.12
C GLY A 231 29.25 0.55 -68.81
N ILE A 232 28.52 -0.12 -69.69
CA ILE A 232 28.38 -1.57 -69.82
C ILE A 232 29.76 -2.26 -69.81
N LEU A 233 29.89 -3.28 -68.95
CA LEU A 233 30.37 -4.63 -69.28
C LEU A 233 29.99 -5.60 -68.14
#